data_AF-A0A7S1RXC2-F1
#
_entry.id   AF-A0A7S1RXC2-F1
#
_cell.length_a   1.000
_cell.length_b   1.000
_cell.length_c   1.000
_cell.angle_alpha   90.00
_cell.angle_beta   90.00
_cell.angle_gamma   90.00
#
_symmetry.space_group_name_H-M   'P 1'
#
loop_
_entity.id
_entity.type
_entity.pdbx_description
1 polymer ?
#
loop_
_entity_poly.entity_id
_entity_poly.type
_entity_poly.pdbx_seq_one_letter_code
_entity_poly.pdbx_strand_id
1 'polypeptide(L)'
;RELLAGYRSDSFRRRIAELLAHYPERAGYIAELQYYTGFYTMRKQVLLSLQTAVLPKYGFAKNQGGTVMMVTAIKQFRGDVEIDEMGTEINNILQPMYEENLQSTFG
;
A
#
# COMPACT_ATOMS: atom_id res chain seq x y z
N ARG A 1 -2.51 2.74 -15.28
CA ARG A 1 -3.97 3.01 -15.18
C ARG A 1 -4.75 1.97 -14.37
N GLU A 2 -4.71 0.66 -14.70
CA GLU A 2 -5.51 -0.36 -13.97
C GLU A 2 -5.19 -0.44 -12.47
N LEU A 3 -3.90 -0.36 -12.12
CA LEU A 3 -3.46 -0.41 -10.73
C LEU A 3 -4.03 0.76 -9.91
N LEU A 4 -3.97 1.97 -10.45
CA LEU A 4 -4.56 3.17 -9.84
C LEU A 4 -6.08 3.05 -9.70
N ALA A 5 -6.77 2.53 -10.72
CA ALA A 5 -8.22 2.29 -10.65
C ALA A 5 -8.57 1.31 -9.53
N GLY A 6 -7.76 0.26 -9.33
CA GLY A 6 -7.91 -0.64 -8.21
C GLY A 6 -7.78 0.09 -6.86
N TYR A 7 -6.73 0.90 -6.70
CA TYR A 7 -6.50 1.66 -5.45
C TYR A 7 -7.62 2.68 -5.16
N ARG A 8 -8.27 3.21 -6.20
CA ARG A 8 -9.45 4.09 -6.06
C ARG A 8 -10.73 3.34 -5.69
N SER A 9 -10.79 2.01 -5.84
CA SER A 9 -12.02 1.26 -5.62
C SER A 9 -12.51 1.30 -4.18
N ASP A 10 -13.84 1.35 -4.01
CA ASP A 10 -14.47 1.30 -2.68
C ASP A 10 -14.12 0.02 -1.93
N SER A 11 -14.02 -1.11 -2.63
CA SER A 11 -13.59 -2.38 -2.06
C SER A 11 -12.20 -2.30 -1.44
N PHE A 12 -11.26 -1.61 -2.09
CA PHE A 12 -9.93 -1.43 -1.55
C PHE A 12 -9.94 -0.48 -0.35
N ARG A 13 -10.62 0.67 -0.48
CA ARG A 13 -10.75 1.65 0.59
C ARG A 13 -11.36 1.05 1.87
N ARG A 14 -12.40 0.22 1.74
CA ARG A 14 -13.01 -0.50 2.86
C ARG A 14 -12.02 -1.43 3.55
N ARG A 15 -11.25 -2.22 2.79
CA ARG A 15 -10.25 -3.14 3.37
C ARG A 15 -9.13 -2.41 4.11
N ILE A 16 -8.74 -1.24 3.63
CA ILE A 16 -7.78 -0.37 4.34
C ILE A 16 -8.41 0.22 5.61
N ALA A 17 -9.65 0.70 5.54
CA ALA A 17 -10.37 1.20 6.70
C ALA A 17 -10.59 0.11 7.77
N GLU A 18 -10.94 -1.11 7.37
CA GLU A 18 -11.05 -2.28 8.25
C GLU A 18 -9.71 -2.61 8.91
N LEU A 19 -8.61 -2.56 8.15
CA LEU A 19 -7.27 -2.75 8.69
C LEU A 19 -6.92 -1.69 9.73
N LEU A 20 -7.16 -0.41 9.43
CA LEU A 20 -6.90 0.69 10.37
C LEU A 20 -7.79 0.56 11.63
N ALA A 21 -9.05 0.17 11.48
CA ALA A 21 -9.95 -0.06 12.61
C ALA A 21 -9.53 -1.26 13.49
N HIS A 22 -8.86 -2.26 12.92
CA HIS A 22 -8.31 -3.41 13.67
C HIS A 22 -7.03 -3.05 14.44
N TYR A 23 -6.34 -2.00 14.01
CA TYR A 23 -5.14 -1.46 14.63
C TYR A 23 -5.38 0.01 15.02
N PRO A 24 -6.34 0.29 15.93
CA PRO A 24 -6.62 1.65 16.35
C PRO A 24 -5.38 2.25 17.03
N GLU A 25 -5.20 3.55 16.86
CA GLU A 25 -4.11 4.34 17.45
C GLU A 25 -3.88 3.95 18.92
N ARG A 26 -2.60 3.85 19.30
CA ARG A 26 -2.11 3.25 20.54
C ARG A 26 -2.85 3.75 21.79
N ALA A 27 -3.89 3.03 22.19
CA ALA A 27 -4.42 3.09 23.55
C ALA A 27 -4.11 1.77 24.29
N GLY A 28 -2.82 1.54 24.55
CA GLY A 28 -2.38 0.84 25.77
C GLY A 28 -2.40 -0.68 25.86
N TYR A 29 -2.75 -1.46 24.82
CA TYR A 29 -2.93 -2.92 24.98
C TYR A 29 -2.04 -3.85 24.14
N ILE A 30 -1.37 -3.38 23.09
CA ILE A 30 -0.48 -4.21 22.27
C ILE A 30 0.96 -3.72 22.44
N ALA A 31 1.90 -4.65 22.67
CA ALA A 31 3.32 -4.33 22.66
C ALA A 31 3.67 -3.68 21.31
N GLU A 32 4.26 -2.50 21.34
CA GLU A 32 4.58 -1.66 20.17
C GLU A 32 5.20 -2.44 18.99
N LEU A 33 6.12 -3.35 19.29
CA LEU A 33 6.76 -4.23 18.29
C LEU A 33 5.76 -5.17 17.59
N GLN A 34 4.81 -5.75 18.33
CA GLN A 34 3.79 -6.64 17.78
C GLN A 34 2.75 -5.88 16.96
N TYR A 35 2.40 -4.67 17.40
CA TYR A 35 1.54 -3.76 16.65
C TYR A 35 2.15 -3.45 15.28
N TYR A 36 3.39 -2.98 15.26
CA TYR A 36 4.06 -2.64 14.01
C TYR A 36 4.21 -3.86 13.10
N THR A 37 4.74 -4.97 13.61
CA THR A 37 4.97 -6.17 12.78
C THR A 37 3.66 -6.74 12.20
N GLY A 38 2.60 -6.79 13.00
CA GLY A 38 1.27 -7.22 12.57
C GLY A 38 0.64 -6.29 11.52
N PHE A 39 0.58 -4.99 11.84
CA PHE A 39 0.03 -3.98 10.94
C PHE A 39 0.77 -3.93 9.60
N TYR A 40 2.11 -3.88 9.62
CA TYR A 40 2.91 -3.88 8.38
C TYR A 40 2.71 -5.16 7.55
N THR A 41 2.56 -6.32 8.19
CA THR A 41 2.32 -7.59 7.51
C THR A 41 0.96 -7.58 6.82
N MET A 42 -0.10 -7.25 7.56
CA MET A 42 -1.46 -7.20 7.02
C MET A 42 -1.61 -6.14 5.93
N ARG A 43 -1.01 -4.97 6.12
CA ARG A 43 -0.91 -3.93 5.10
C ARG A 43 -0.33 -4.47 3.79
N LYS A 44 0.84 -5.13 3.85
CA LYS A 44 1.47 -5.72 2.65
C LYS A 44 0.55 -6.72 1.97
N GLN A 45 -0.19 -7.53 2.73
CA GLN A 45 -1.14 -8.49 2.16
C GLN A 45 -2.32 -7.81 1.45
N VAL A 46 -2.89 -6.75 2.03
CA VAL A 46 -3.98 -5.98 1.39
C VAL A 46 -3.49 -5.38 0.07
N LEU A 47 -2.32 -4.74 0.06
CA LEU A 47 -1.73 -4.16 -1.15
C LEU A 47 -1.41 -5.24 -2.20
N LEU A 48 -0.79 -6.34 -1.78
CA LEU A 48 -0.42 -7.43 -2.68
C LEU A 48 -1.66 -8.05 -3.31
N SER A 49 -2.74 -8.26 -2.57
CA SER A 49 -3.96 -8.88 -3.10
C SER A 49 -4.61 -8.10 -4.25
N LEU A 50 -4.37 -6.77 -4.31
CA LEU A 50 -4.80 -5.94 -5.42
C LEU A 50 -3.85 -6.09 -6.62
N GLN A 51 -2.55 -6.05 -6.34
CA GLN A 51 -1.51 -6.18 -7.36
C GLN A 51 -1.54 -7.54 -8.06
N THR A 52 -1.84 -8.64 -7.34
CA THR A 52 -1.86 -10.00 -7.91
C THR A 52 -2.90 -10.19 -9.02
N ALA A 53 -3.95 -9.37 -9.07
CA ALA A 53 -4.92 -9.36 -10.16
C ALA A 53 -4.40 -8.63 -11.42
N VAL A 54 -3.51 -7.65 -11.23
CA VAL A 54 -3.02 -6.75 -12.29
C VAL A 54 -1.69 -7.25 -12.88
N LEU A 55 -0.75 -7.67 -12.02
CA LEU A 55 0.63 -8.06 -12.37
C LEU A 55 0.73 -9.03 -13.57
N PRO A 56 -0.07 -10.12 -13.67
CA PRO A 56 0.05 -11.09 -14.76
C PRO A 56 -0.23 -10.52 -16.14
N LYS A 57 -1.10 -9.50 -16.22
CA LYS A 57 -1.47 -8.88 -17.50
C LYS A 57 -0.27 -8.18 -18.16
N TYR A 58 0.74 -7.87 -17.36
CA TYR A 58 1.97 -7.22 -17.77
C TYR A 58 3.20 -8.15 -17.67
N GLY A 59 2.97 -9.47 -17.55
CA GLY A 59 4.05 -10.48 -17.52
C GLY A 59 4.75 -10.63 -16.16
N PHE A 60 4.23 -10.04 -15.09
CA PHE A 60 4.80 -10.19 -13.74
C PHE A 60 4.14 -11.32 -12.95
N ALA A 61 4.89 -11.95 -12.05
CA ALA A 61 4.38 -12.99 -11.17
C ALA A 61 3.32 -12.45 -10.18
N LYS A 62 2.35 -13.29 -9.79
CA LYS A 62 1.30 -12.97 -8.78
C LYS A 62 1.83 -13.04 -7.34
N ASN A 63 2.98 -12.44 -7.06
CA ASN A 63 3.59 -12.48 -5.74
C ASN A 63 4.43 -11.22 -5.48
N GLN A 64 4.99 -11.12 -4.27
CA GLN A 64 5.81 -9.97 -3.88
C GLN A 64 7.01 -9.75 -4.82
N GLY A 65 7.62 -10.83 -5.33
CA GLY A 65 8.70 -10.74 -6.32
C GLY A 65 8.24 -10.06 -7.61
N GLY A 66 7.04 -10.40 -8.10
CA GLY A 66 6.42 -9.72 -9.24
C GLY A 66 6.17 -8.24 -9.00
N THR A 67 5.74 -7.84 -7.80
CA THR A 67 5.61 -6.42 -7.42
C THR A 67 6.96 -5.70 -7.50
N VAL A 68 8.03 -6.30 -6.96
CA VAL A 68 9.39 -5.71 -6.99
C VAL A 68 9.89 -5.54 -8.44
N MET A 69 9.63 -6.54 -9.29
CA MET A 69 9.97 -6.49 -10.72
C MET A 69 9.18 -5.40 -11.44
N MET A 70 7.87 -5.27 -11.17
CA MET A 70 7.03 -4.20 -11.71
C MET A 70 7.56 -2.82 -11.32
N VAL A 71 7.87 -2.60 -10.04
CA VAL A 71 8.44 -1.32 -9.57
C VAL A 71 9.77 -1.04 -10.25
N THR A 72 10.62 -2.05 -10.43
CA THR A 72 11.90 -1.90 -11.13
C THR A 72 11.72 -1.52 -12.60
N ALA A 73 10.74 -2.14 -13.28
CA ALA A 73 10.40 -1.79 -14.65
C ALA A 73 9.87 -0.34 -14.76
N ILE A 74 9.00 0.08 -13.84
CA ILE A 74 8.45 1.45 -13.81
C ILE A 74 9.54 2.51 -13.64
N LYS A 75 10.62 2.22 -12.90
CA LYS A 75 11.74 3.16 -12.71
C LYS A 75 12.41 3.60 -14.02
N GLN A 76 12.32 2.80 -15.09
CA GLN A 76 12.85 3.16 -16.39
C GLN A 76 12.11 4.35 -17.03
N PHE A 77 10.89 4.61 -16.58
CA PHE A 77 10.04 5.71 -17.05
C PHE A 77 10.08 6.92 -16.12
N ARG A 78 11.11 7.05 -15.27
CA ARG A 78 11.24 8.20 -14.38
C ARG A 78 11.27 9.50 -15.18
N GLY A 79 10.45 10.48 -14.79
CA GLY A 79 10.29 11.75 -15.50
C GLY A 79 9.21 11.72 -16.59
N ASP A 80 8.57 10.58 -16.83
CA ASP A 80 7.32 10.53 -17.57
C ASP A 80 6.19 11.09 -16.70
N VAL A 81 5.55 12.15 -17.18
CA VAL A 81 4.53 12.91 -16.44
C VAL A 81 3.35 12.02 -16.03
N GLU A 82 2.87 11.16 -16.94
CA GLU A 82 1.70 10.31 -16.64
C GLU A 82 2.02 9.29 -15.55
N ILE A 83 3.21 8.67 -15.63
CA ILE A 83 3.65 7.67 -14.66
C ILE A 83 3.93 8.31 -13.29
N ASP A 84 4.56 9.48 -13.26
CA ASP A 84 4.86 10.21 -12.03
C ASP A 84 3.57 10.72 -11.35
N GLU A 85 2.59 11.21 -12.12
CA GLU A 85 1.26 11.59 -11.61
C GLU A 85 0.51 10.38 -11.02
N MET A 86 0.47 9.26 -11.75
CA MET A 86 -0.17 8.04 -11.26
C MET A 86 0.51 7.51 -9.99
N GLY A 87 1.84 7.55 -9.93
CA GLY A 87 2.61 7.15 -8.75
C GLY A 87 2.33 8.04 -7.54
N THR A 88 2.31 9.35 -7.76
CA THR A 88 1.96 10.35 -6.74
C THR A 88 0.55 10.10 -6.20
N GLU A 89 -0.41 9.84 -7.07
CA GLU A 89 -1.77 9.61 -6.63
C GLU A 89 -1.94 8.31 -5.83
N ILE A 90 -1.30 7.22 -6.27
CA ILE A 90 -1.26 5.99 -5.49
C ILE A 90 -0.67 6.25 -4.11
N ASN A 91 0.42 7.02 -4.02
CA ASN A 91 1.02 7.37 -2.73
C ASN A 91 0.05 8.18 -1.85
N ASN A 92 -0.68 9.14 -2.40
CA ASN A 92 -1.67 9.94 -1.66
C ASN A 92 -2.82 9.08 -1.12
N ILE A 93 -3.31 8.11 -1.91
CA ILE A 93 -4.32 7.15 -1.45
C ILE A 93 -3.79 6.31 -0.27
N LEU A 94 -2.50 6.02 -0.27
CA LEU A 94 -1.84 5.26 0.78
C LEU A 94 -1.28 6.14 1.92
N GLN A 95 -1.31 7.47 1.81
CA GLN A 95 -0.76 8.43 2.77
C GLN A 95 -1.42 8.41 4.15
N PRO A 96 -2.75 8.20 4.29
CA PRO A 96 -3.37 7.97 5.59
C PRO A 96 -2.73 6.80 6.37
N MET A 97 -2.06 5.86 5.69
CA MET A 97 -1.33 4.77 6.32
C MET A 97 0.07 5.14 6.83
N TYR A 98 0.57 6.34 6.48
CA TYR A 98 1.91 6.81 6.79
C TYR A 98 1.92 7.94 7.84
N GLU A 99 0.93 8.83 7.85
CA GLU A 99 0.90 9.99 8.76
C GLU A 99 0.48 9.66 10.20
N GLU A 100 -0.33 8.62 10.43
CA GLU A 100 -0.64 8.11 11.79
C GLU A 100 0.59 7.46 12.48
N ASN A 101 1.71 7.25 11.77
CA ASN A 101 2.92 6.64 12.33
C ASN A 101 4.04 7.64 12.69
N LEU A 102 3.91 8.93 12.38
CA LEU A 102 4.93 9.94 12.67
C LEU A 102 4.55 10.93 13.79
N GLN A 103 3.27 11.05 14.15
CA GLN A 103 2.87 11.88 15.29
C GLN A 103 3.06 11.20 16.66
N SER A 104 3.21 9.87 16.70
CA SER A 104 3.44 9.11 17.95
C SER A 104 4.92 9.03 18.38
N THR A 105 5.87 9.55 17.60
CA THR A 105 7.32 9.46 17.89
C THR A 105 7.93 10.77 18.42
N PHE A 106 7.16 11.87 18.45
CA PHE A 106 7.61 13.16 18.98
C PHE A 106 6.49 13.92 19.73
N GLY A 107 5.79 13.21 20.63
CA GLY A 107 4.85 13.78 21.59
C GLY A 107 5.18 13.35 23.01
#